data_AF-X1CPR1-F1
#
_entry.id   AF-X1CPR1-F1
#
_cell.length_a   1.000
_cell.length_b   1.000
_cell.length_c   1.000
_cell.angle_alpha   90.00
_cell.angle_beta   90.00
_cell.angle_gamma   90.00
#
_symmetry.space_group_name_H-M   'P 1'
#
loop_
_entity.id
_entity.type
_entity.pdbx_description
1 polymer ?
#
loop_
_entity_poly.entity_id
_entity_poly.type
_entity_poly.pdbx_seq_one_letter_code
_entity_poly.pdbx_strand_id
1 'polypeptide(L)'
;KGRVICQSHSEYPHLIRPGKTYLEELQMEKDLTCKSCSHYINDDCYFPKSEIDKIELDRLNRSRFQCNLCGNKIDRMLTIVQKIYFEVKFNMNMPLICCNCYLSLEEKKFKEYYKRRLWESLSFYLPCLILIFNPYPFNLILVIIYILFIFVVKIVIKLKFHYSLFLMDLLEGKKYYDKYFRDRDKLDLP
;
A
#
# COMPACT_ATOMS: atom_id res chain seq x y z
N LYS A 1 8.71 -14.99 9.71
CA LYS A 1 8.14 -13.64 9.44
C LYS A 1 7.50 -13.14 10.73
N GLY A 2 8.10 -12.13 11.36
CA GLY A 2 7.78 -11.61 12.69
C GLY A 2 6.36 -11.08 12.79
N ARG A 3 5.48 -11.77 13.53
CA ARG A 3 4.13 -11.31 13.92
C ARG A 3 4.22 -11.18 15.45
N VAL A 4 3.61 -10.20 16.09
CA VAL A 4 3.27 -10.20 17.53
C VAL A 4 2.79 -8.79 17.86
N ILE A 5 1.66 -8.69 18.56
CA ILE A 5 1.35 -7.50 19.36
C ILE A 5 1.37 -7.84 20.88
N CYS A 6 1.36 -9.10 21.32
CA CYS A 6 1.48 -9.48 22.74
C CYS A 6 2.76 -10.28 23.04
N GLN A 7 3.53 -9.91 24.08
CA GLN A 7 4.82 -10.54 24.42
C GLN A 7 4.73 -12.06 24.68
N SER A 8 3.53 -12.59 24.94
CA SER A 8 3.27 -13.95 25.41
C SER A 8 2.11 -14.66 24.66
N HIS A 9 2.01 -14.50 23.34
CA HIS A 9 1.01 -15.23 22.55
C HIS A 9 1.43 -16.68 22.27
N SER A 10 0.80 -17.65 22.94
CA SER A 10 1.07 -19.09 22.85
C SER A 10 0.92 -19.68 21.43
N GLU A 11 0.06 -19.12 20.59
CA GLU A 11 -0.21 -19.61 19.22
C GLU A 11 0.58 -18.90 18.11
N TYR A 12 1.60 -18.10 18.46
CA TYR A 12 2.43 -17.41 17.49
C TYR A 12 2.96 -18.29 16.32
N PRO A 13 3.34 -19.57 16.53
CA PRO A 13 3.73 -20.48 15.43
C PRO A 13 2.61 -20.80 14.42
N HIS A 14 1.36 -20.89 14.87
CA HIS A 14 0.19 -21.05 13.97
C HIS A 14 -0.12 -19.75 13.24
N LEU A 15 0.14 -18.65 13.92
CA LEU A 15 -0.03 -17.32 13.35
C LEU A 15 0.96 -17.01 12.26
N ILE A 16 2.15 -17.64 12.13
CA ILE A 16 3.20 -17.39 11.10
C ILE A 16 3.12 -18.24 9.82
N ARG A 17 2.16 -19.18 9.71
CA ARG A 17 2.05 -20.06 8.53
C ARG A 17 1.81 -19.26 7.24
N PRO A 18 2.52 -19.56 6.14
CA PRO A 18 2.21 -19.03 4.81
C PRO A 18 0.92 -19.66 4.25
N GLY A 19 0.31 -19.01 3.24
CA GLY A 19 -0.85 -19.57 2.53
C GLY A 19 -2.23 -19.28 3.14
N LYS A 20 -2.36 -18.22 3.94
CA LYS A 20 -3.65 -17.79 4.49
C LYS A 20 -4.44 -16.97 3.48
N THR A 21 -5.75 -17.14 3.46
CA THR A 21 -6.67 -16.37 2.64
C THR A 21 -6.82 -14.95 3.17
N TYR A 22 -7.29 -14.04 2.31
CA TYR A 22 -7.53 -12.64 2.69
C TYR A 22 -8.43 -12.49 3.94
N LEU A 23 -9.46 -13.33 4.06
CA LEU A 23 -10.40 -13.29 5.19
C LEU A 23 -9.76 -13.75 6.49
N GLU A 24 -8.93 -14.78 6.44
CA GLU A 24 -8.19 -15.27 7.61
C GLU A 24 -7.17 -14.25 8.09
N GLU A 25 -6.52 -13.54 7.17
CA GLU A 25 -5.63 -12.42 7.52
C GLU A 25 -6.37 -11.28 8.21
N LEU A 26 -7.55 -10.91 7.71
CA LEU A 26 -8.39 -9.87 8.30
C LEU A 26 -8.89 -10.24 9.69
N GLN A 27 -9.29 -11.51 9.88
CA GLN A 27 -9.76 -12.01 11.17
C GLN A 27 -8.63 -12.03 12.21
N MET A 28 -7.46 -12.52 11.82
CA MET A 28 -6.29 -12.51 12.70
C MET A 28 -5.84 -11.09 13.08
N GLU A 29 -5.92 -10.12 12.15
CA GLU A 29 -5.62 -8.72 12.50
C GLU A 29 -6.55 -8.23 13.61
N LYS A 30 -7.86 -8.52 13.53
CA LYS A 30 -8.82 -8.17 14.59
C LYS A 30 -8.48 -8.84 15.91
N ASP A 31 -8.19 -10.14 15.88
CA ASP A 31 -7.91 -10.93 17.07
C ASP A 31 -6.62 -10.45 17.76
N LEU A 32 -5.60 -10.03 16.99
CA LEU A 32 -4.34 -9.49 17.48
C LEU A 32 -4.41 -8.03 17.96
N THR A 33 -5.44 -7.28 17.57
CA THR A 33 -5.67 -5.87 17.99
C THR A 33 -6.85 -5.71 18.95
N CYS A 34 -7.33 -6.79 19.55
CA CYS A 34 -8.50 -6.76 20.42
C CYS A 34 -8.28 -5.83 21.63
N LYS A 35 -8.88 -4.63 21.60
CA LYS A 35 -8.73 -3.60 22.65
C LYS A 35 -9.30 -4.03 24.01
N SER A 36 -10.13 -5.07 24.04
CA SER A 36 -10.68 -5.68 25.25
C SER A 36 -9.83 -6.83 25.80
N CYS A 37 -8.70 -7.15 25.16
CA CYS A 37 -7.76 -8.14 25.68
C CYS A 37 -7.05 -7.59 26.92
N SER A 38 -6.91 -8.42 27.96
CA SER A 38 -6.17 -8.10 29.19
C SER A 38 -4.75 -7.62 28.90
N HIS A 39 -4.09 -8.19 27.88
CA HIS A 39 -2.73 -7.80 27.48
C HIS A 39 -2.66 -6.38 26.90
N TYR A 40 -3.68 -5.95 26.16
CA TYR A 40 -3.77 -4.58 25.64
C TYR A 40 -4.05 -3.57 26.75
N ILE A 41 -4.85 -3.97 27.75
CA ILE A 41 -5.19 -3.13 28.91
C ILE A 41 -3.99 -2.97 29.85
N ASN A 42 -3.22 -4.03 30.04
CA ASN A 42 -2.08 -4.08 30.96
C ASN A 42 -0.74 -3.64 30.33
N ASP A 43 -0.74 -3.25 29.05
CA ASP A 43 0.45 -2.83 28.32
C ASP A 43 1.51 -3.92 28.10
N ASP A 44 1.11 -5.20 28.14
CA ASP A 44 1.96 -6.38 27.91
C ASP A 44 2.22 -6.63 26.41
N CYS A 45 2.18 -5.56 25.62
CA CYS A 45 2.33 -5.57 24.19
C CYS A 45 3.78 -5.27 23.77
N TYR A 46 4.08 -5.49 22.48
CA TYR A 46 5.40 -5.12 21.93
C TYR A 46 5.59 -3.59 21.90
N PHE A 47 4.49 -2.87 21.71
CA PHE A 47 4.40 -1.42 21.77
C PHE A 47 3.41 -1.02 22.85
N PRO A 48 3.62 0.13 23.51
CA PRO A 48 2.66 0.61 24.47
C PRO A 48 1.33 0.94 23.78
N LYS A 49 0.22 0.76 24.50
CA LYS A 49 -1.15 1.03 24.05
C LYS A 49 -1.29 2.39 23.39
N SER A 50 -0.67 3.42 23.98
CA SER A 50 -0.71 4.79 23.46
C SER A 50 -0.08 4.91 22.06
N GLU A 51 0.97 4.15 21.77
CA GLU A 51 1.57 4.10 20.44
C GLU A 51 0.71 3.31 19.46
N ILE A 52 0.10 2.21 19.90
CA ILE A 52 -0.80 1.42 19.05
C ILE A 52 -2.03 2.27 18.64
N ASP A 53 -2.68 2.93 19.60
CA ASP A 53 -3.81 3.83 19.35
C ASP A 53 -3.40 4.99 18.41
N LYS A 54 -2.21 5.55 18.59
CA LYS A 54 -1.68 6.60 17.72
C LYS A 54 -1.44 6.10 16.29
N ILE A 55 -0.87 4.92 16.14
CA ILE A 55 -0.64 4.30 14.82
C ILE A 55 -1.98 4.00 14.15
N GLU A 56 -2.98 3.54 14.90
CA GLU A 56 -4.31 3.25 14.37
C GLU A 56 -5.03 4.52 13.90
N LEU A 57 -4.94 5.60 14.68
CA LEU A 57 -5.42 6.93 14.28
C LEU A 57 -4.68 7.47 13.05
N ASP A 58 -3.36 7.35 13.02
CA ASP A 58 -2.53 7.78 11.90
C ASP A 58 -2.82 6.97 10.64
N ARG A 59 -3.14 5.67 10.76
CA ARG A 59 -3.54 4.80 9.64
C ARG A 59 -4.83 5.26 8.98
N LEU A 60 -5.82 5.66 9.78
CA LEU A 60 -7.10 6.16 9.28
C LEU A 60 -6.91 7.53 8.61
N ASN A 61 -6.13 8.42 9.22
CA ASN A 61 -6.10 9.84 8.86
C ASN A 61 -4.94 10.25 7.93
N ARG A 62 -3.84 9.49 7.82
CA ARG A 62 -2.64 9.92 7.09
C ARG A 62 -2.36 9.13 5.82
N SER A 63 -1.76 9.83 4.86
CA SER A 63 -1.22 9.32 3.60
C SER A 63 0.15 8.64 3.74
N ARG A 64 0.71 8.57 4.95
CA ARG A 64 2.11 8.14 5.21
C ARG A 64 2.39 6.67 4.86
N PHE A 65 1.37 5.82 4.91
CA PHE A 65 1.52 4.40 4.64
C PHE A 65 1.09 4.08 3.21
N GLN A 66 1.99 4.37 2.27
CA GLN A 66 1.80 4.06 0.85
C GLN A 66 2.88 3.10 0.37
N CYS A 67 2.53 2.30 -0.63
CA CYS A 67 3.44 1.42 -1.31
C CYS A 67 4.49 2.24 -2.09
N ASN A 68 5.76 2.02 -1.80
CA ASN A 68 6.88 2.65 -2.48
C ASN A 68 6.98 2.33 -3.98
N LEU A 69 6.25 1.33 -4.49
CA LEU A 69 6.29 0.90 -5.90
C LEU A 69 5.08 1.31 -6.74
N CYS A 70 3.93 1.56 -6.12
CA CYS A 70 2.71 1.94 -6.86
C CYS A 70 1.88 3.04 -6.20
N GLY A 71 2.29 3.55 -5.03
CA GLY A 71 1.56 4.58 -4.28
C GLY A 71 0.21 4.14 -3.70
N ASN A 72 -0.17 2.87 -3.82
CA ASN A 72 -1.36 2.34 -3.16
C ASN A 72 -1.25 2.52 -1.65
N LYS A 73 -2.34 2.94 -1.00
CA LYS A 73 -2.37 3.03 0.46
C LYS A 73 -2.30 1.62 1.04
N ILE A 74 -1.46 1.43 2.05
CA ILE A 74 -1.37 0.22 2.85
C ILE A 74 -2.08 0.52 4.15
N ASP A 75 -3.21 -0.12 4.35
CA ASP A 75 -4.12 0.02 5.48
C ASP A 75 -3.99 -1.13 6.50
N ARG A 76 -3.17 -2.14 6.20
CA ARG A 76 -2.89 -3.25 7.10
C ARG A 76 -2.02 -2.80 8.26
N MET A 77 -2.58 -2.86 9.47
CA MET A 77 -1.94 -2.41 10.71
C MET A 77 -0.62 -3.14 10.95
N LEU A 78 -0.58 -4.44 10.68
CA LEU A 78 0.60 -5.27 10.94
C LEU A 78 1.81 -4.85 10.09
N THR A 79 1.61 -4.55 8.81
CA THR A 79 2.68 -4.09 7.91
C THR A 79 3.27 -2.75 8.38
N ILE A 80 2.40 -1.87 8.89
CA ILE A 80 2.78 -0.55 9.41
C ILE A 80 3.59 -0.70 10.71
N VAL A 81 3.07 -1.47 11.66
CA VAL A 81 3.70 -1.72 12.96
C VAL A 81 5.05 -2.40 12.77
N GLN A 82 5.15 -3.38 11.87
CA GLN A 82 6.41 -4.04 11.57
C GLN A 82 7.46 -3.06 11.04
N LYS A 83 7.08 -2.16 10.12
CA LYS A 83 8.01 -1.11 9.66
C LYS A 83 8.50 -0.25 10.83
N ILE A 84 7.59 0.26 11.66
CA ILE A 84 7.91 1.12 12.80
C ILE A 84 8.83 0.37 13.78
N TYR A 85 8.56 -0.91 14.02
CA TYR A 85 9.38 -1.76 14.88
C TYR A 85 10.83 -1.82 14.40
N PHE A 86 11.04 -2.14 13.12
CA PHE A 86 12.39 -2.24 12.57
C PHE A 86 13.11 -0.89 12.53
N GLU A 87 12.38 0.19 12.28
CA GLU A 87 12.88 1.56 12.29
C GLU A 87 13.34 1.97 13.70
N VAL A 88 12.52 1.72 14.72
CA VAL A 88 12.82 2.11 16.12
C VAL A 88 13.91 1.24 16.75
N LYS A 89 13.83 -0.09 16.57
CA LYS A 89 14.68 -1.03 17.32
C LYS A 89 16.01 -1.33 16.65
N PHE A 90 16.06 -1.27 15.33
CA PHE A 90 17.26 -1.62 14.56
C PHE A 90 17.77 -0.44 13.71
N ASN A 91 17.14 0.74 13.78
CA ASN A 91 17.46 1.88 12.95
C ASN A 91 17.43 1.55 11.43
N MET A 92 16.57 0.61 11.04
CA MET A 92 16.46 0.11 9.67
C MET A 92 15.25 0.71 8.95
N ASN A 93 15.49 1.39 7.83
CA ASN A 93 14.43 1.94 6.98
C ASN A 93 13.83 0.87 6.07
N MET A 94 12.77 0.21 6.52
CA MET A 94 12.05 -0.80 5.74
C MET A 94 11.05 -0.15 4.76
N PRO A 95 11.11 -0.45 3.45
CA PRO A 95 10.12 0.07 2.50
C PRO A 95 8.79 -0.63 2.63
N LEU A 96 7.71 0.12 2.37
CA LEU A 96 6.36 -0.44 2.33
C LEU A 96 6.06 -0.91 0.92
N ILE A 97 5.80 -2.19 0.75
CA ILE A 97 5.46 -2.79 -0.54
C ILE A 97 4.11 -3.50 -0.39
N CYS A 98 3.16 -3.17 -1.27
CA CYS A 98 1.85 -3.84 -1.28
C CYS A 98 1.97 -5.26 -1.84
N CYS A 99 1.04 -6.14 -1.49
CA CYS A 99 1.05 -7.56 -1.87
C CYS A 99 1.16 -7.75 -3.39
N ASN A 100 0.41 -6.97 -4.19
CA ASN A 100 0.47 -7.08 -5.66
C ASN A 100 1.85 -6.73 -6.22
N CYS A 101 2.49 -5.66 -5.70
CA CYS A 101 3.83 -5.30 -6.11
C CYS A 101 4.85 -6.35 -5.66
N TYR A 102 4.71 -6.88 -4.44
CA TYR A 102 5.55 -7.96 -3.93
C TYR A 102 5.47 -9.21 -4.81
N LEU A 103 4.26 -9.69 -5.12
CA LEU A 103 4.05 -10.85 -6.00
C LEU A 103 4.66 -10.62 -7.39
N SER A 104 4.48 -9.43 -7.96
CA SER A 104 5.07 -9.11 -9.26
C SER A 104 6.60 -9.05 -9.26
N LEU A 105 7.21 -8.71 -8.12
CA LEU A 105 8.68 -8.77 -7.95
C LEU A 105 9.14 -10.22 -7.81
N GLU A 106 8.43 -11.02 -7.02
CA GLU A 106 8.72 -12.45 -6.81
C GLU A 106 8.61 -13.24 -8.13
N GLU A 107 7.58 -12.98 -8.93
CA GLU A 107 7.41 -13.58 -10.26
C GLU A 107 8.30 -12.97 -11.35
N LYS A 108 9.14 -11.98 -11.03
CA LYS A 108 9.97 -11.22 -12.00
C LYS A 108 9.19 -10.55 -13.13
N LYS A 109 7.90 -10.26 -12.91
CA LYS A 109 6.98 -9.64 -13.89
C LYS A 109 6.62 -8.18 -13.55
N PHE A 110 7.39 -7.54 -12.66
CA PHE A 110 7.12 -6.15 -12.25
C PHE A 110 7.02 -5.17 -13.43
N LYS A 111 7.88 -5.32 -14.46
CA LYS A 111 7.83 -4.46 -15.66
C LYS A 111 6.51 -4.57 -16.41
N GLU A 112 5.97 -5.78 -16.54
CA GLU A 112 4.67 -6.04 -17.18
C GLU A 112 3.52 -5.47 -16.33
N TYR A 113 3.56 -5.74 -15.03
CA TYR A 113 2.61 -5.19 -14.06
C TYR A 113 2.58 -3.66 -14.09
N TYR A 114 3.76 -3.03 -14.09
CA TYR A 114 3.92 -1.59 -14.19
C TYR A 114 3.35 -1.04 -15.52
N LYS A 115 3.66 -1.69 -16.65
CA LYS A 115 3.14 -1.29 -17.97
C LYS A 115 1.62 -1.35 -17.99
N ARG A 116 1.01 -2.40 -17.44
CA ARG A 116 -0.45 -2.53 -17.33
C ARG A 116 -1.04 -1.39 -16.49
N ARG A 117 -0.45 -1.10 -15.33
CA ARG A 117 -0.85 0.02 -14.45
C ARG A 117 -0.74 1.38 -15.14
N LEU A 118 0.31 1.58 -15.93
CA LEU A 118 0.50 2.81 -16.71
C LEU A 118 -0.61 2.98 -17.74
N TRP A 119 -0.96 1.91 -18.46
CA TRP A 119 -2.07 1.90 -19.42
C TRP A 119 -3.42 2.16 -18.75
N GLU A 120 -3.68 1.54 -17.59
CA GLU A 120 -4.88 1.81 -16.77
C GLU A 120 -4.95 3.29 -16.35
N SER A 121 -3.82 3.92 -16.02
CA SER A 121 -3.79 5.34 -15.65
C SER A 121 -4.02 6.27 -16.85
N LEU A 122 -3.42 5.92 -18.00
CA LEU A 122 -3.48 6.69 -19.24
C LEU A 122 -4.83 6.59 -19.94
N SER A 123 -5.54 5.47 -19.84
CA SER A 123 -6.83 5.27 -20.49
C SER A 123 -7.88 6.31 -20.04
N PHE A 124 -7.81 6.80 -18.80
CA PHE A 124 -8.65 7.89 -18.31
C PHE A 124 -8.48 9.19 -19.10
N TYR A 125 -7.30 9.44 -19.67
CA TYR A 125 -7.01 10.67 -20.42
C TYR A 125 -7.25 10.53 -21.93
N LEU A 126 -7.51 9.30 -22.42
CA LEU A 126 -7.74 9.05 -23.84
C LEU A 126 -8.91 9.89 -24.39
N PRO A 127 -10.05 10.05 -23.69
CA PRO A 127 -11.14 10.88 -24.20
C PRO A 127 -10.79 12.38 -24.22
N CYS A 128 -9.92 12.87 -23.32
CA CYS A 128 -9.39 14.24 -23.41
C CYS A 128 -8.67 14.46 -24.74
N LEU A 129 -7.80 13.51 -25.12
CA LEU A 129 -7.01 13.61 -26.35
C LEU A 129 -7.92 13.67 -27.57
N ILE A 130 -8.93 12.80 -27.64
CA ILE A 130 -9.91 12.77 -28.74
C ILE A 130 -10.65 14.10 -28.85
N LEU A 131 -11.07 14.70 -27.73
CA LEU A 131 -11.78 15.98 -27.71
C LEU A 131 -10.87 17.15 -28.15
N ILE A 132 -9.58 17.14 -27.79
CA ILE A 132 -8.63 18.19 -28.17
C ILE A 132 -8.36 18.19 -29.69
N PHE A 133 -8.28 17.01 -30.32
CA PHE A 133 -8.05 16.90 -31.76
C PHE A 133 -9.24 17.30 -32.62
N ASN A 134 -10.41 17.51 -32.02
CA ASN A 134 -11.61 17.88 -32.73
C ASN A 134 -11.80 19.42 -32.73
N PRO A 135 -11.89 20.09 -33.90
CA PRO A 135 -11.80 21.55 -34.01
C PRO A 135 -13.03 22.35 -33.53
N TYR A 136 -14.05 21.71 -32.93
CA TYR A 136 -15.21 22.45 -32.43
C TYR A 136 -14.88 23.31 -31.18
N PRO A 137 -15.31 24.58 -31.13
CA PRO A 137 -14.95 25.51 -30.06
C PRO A 137 -15.47 25.09 -28.67
N PHE A 138 -16.55 24.31 -28.61
CA PHE A 138 -17.10 23.79 -27.36
C PHE A 138 -16.23 22.66 -26.75
N ASN A 139 -15.33 22.05 -27.51
CA ASN A 139 -14.52 20.93 -27.04
C ASN A 139 -13.53 21.35 -25.94
N LEU A 140 -13.03 22.58 -25.97
CA LEU A 140 -12.14 23.09 -24.92
C LEU A 140 -12.82 23.10 -23.55
N ILE A 141 -14.08 23.55 -23.49
CA ILE A 141 -14.88 23.56 -22.26
C ILE A 141 -15.13 22.11 -21.80
N LEU A 142 -15.49 21.22 -22.72
CA LEU A 142 -15.71 19.80 -22.42
C LEU A 142 -14.44 19.11 -21.89
N VAL A 143 -13.27 19.45 -22.44
CA VAL A 143 -11.96 18.92 -21.98
C VAL A 143 -11.69 19.36 -20.54
N ILE A 144 -11.91 20.64 -20.20
CA ILE A 144 -11.71 21.13 -18.83
C ILE A 144 -12.64 20.42 -17.85
N ILE A 145 -13.93 20.31 -18.19
CA ILE A 145 -14.92 19.59 -17.37
C ILE A 145 -14.51 18.13 -17.18
N TYR A 146 -14.06 17.48 -18.26
CA TYR A 146 -13.66 16.08 -18.21
C TYR A 146 -12.37 15.85 -17.41
N ILE A 147 -11.39 16.76 -17.48
CA ILE A 147 -10.18 16.72 -16.63
C ILE A 147 -10.56 16.83 -15.14
N LEU A 148 -11.44 17.77 -14.79
CA LEU A 148 -11.95 17.91 -13.42
C LEU A 148 -12.68 16.63 -12.97
N PHE A 149 -13.50 16.05 -13.85
CA PHE A 149 -14.16 14.77 -13.59
C PHE A 149 -13.17 13.63 -13.33
N ILE A 150 -12.16 13.44 -14.17
CA ILE A 150 -11.10 12.43 -13.96
C ILE A 150 -10.42 12.64 -12.61
N PHE A 151 -10.10 13.90 -12.27
CA PHE A 151 -9.41 14.22 -11.03
C PHE A 151 -10.25 13.82 -9.82
N VAL A 152 -11.55 14.17 -9.81
CA VAL A 152 -12.49 13.78 -8.75
C VAL A 152 -12.63 12.26 -8.68
N VAL A 153 -12.80 11.57 -9.80
CA VAL A 153 -12.92 10.10 -9.85
C VAL A 153 -11.66 9.44 -9.28
N LYS A 154 -10.46 9.89 -9.67
CA LYS A 154 -9.20 9.34 -9.14
C LYS A 154 -9.04 9.57 -7.63
N ILE A 155 -9.50 10.72 -7.11
CA ILE A 155 -9.54 10.97 -5.67
C ILE A 155 -10.49 9.99 -4.98
N VAL A 156 -11.72 9.82 -5.50
CA VAL A 156 -12.70 8.88 -4.94
C VAL A 156 -12.15 7.45 -4.94
N ILE A 157 -11.51 7.02 -6.03
CA ILE A 157 -10.90 5.69 -6.12
C ILE A 157 -9.79 5.53 -5.08
N LYS A 158 -8.90 6.53 -4.94
CA LYS A 158 -7.80 6.49 -3.96
C LYS A 158 -8.32 6.46 -2.52
N LEU A 159 -9.39 7.19 -2.22
CA LEU A 159 -9.98 7.24 -0.88
C LEU A 159 -10.74 5.94 -0.54
N LYS A 160 -11.59 5.43 -1.46
CA LYS A 160 -12.45 4.28 -1.19
C LYS A 160 -11.81 2.92 -1.40
N PHE A 161 -10.95 2.78 -2.42
CA PHE A 161 -10.37 1.49 -2.80
C PHE A 161 -8.87 1.39 -2.46
N HIS A 162 -8.30 2.43 -1.83
CA HIS A 162 -6.87 2.48 -1.49
C HIS A 162 -5.94 2.25 -2.70
N TYR A 163 -6.47 2.48 -3.89
CA TYR A 163 -5.85 2.18 -5.17
C TYR A 163 -5.41 3.48 -5.82
N SER A 164 -4.12 3.61 -6.11
CA SER A 164 -3.59 4.77 -6.81
C SER A 164 -3.52 4.52 -8.31
N LEU A 165 -4.21 5.38 -9.06
CA LEU A 165 -4.13 5.51 -10.51
C LEU A 165 -3.45 6.83 -10.92
N PHE A 166 -2.77 7.49 -9.98
CA PHE A 166 -2.04 8.71 -10.28
C PHE A 166 -0.72 8.37 -10.98
N LEU A 167 -0.48 9.02 -12.12
CA LEU A 167 0.72 8.78 -12.92
C LEU A 167 2.00 9.12 -12.13
N MET A 168 1.96 10.17 -11.31
CA MET A 168 3.07 10.60 -10.48
C MET A 168 3.50 9.50 -9.49
N ASP A 169 2.54 8.89 -8.80
CA ASP A 169 2.77 7.79 -7.86
C ASP A 169 3.42 6.58 -8.56
N LEU A 170 2.99 6.27 -9.78
CA LEU A 170 3.58 5.20 -10.60
C LEU A 170 5.01 5.57 -11.05
N LEU A 171 5.26 6.80 -11.49
CA LEU A 171 6.59 7.25 -11.92
C LEU A 171 7.59 7.24 -10.76
N GLU A 172 7.18 7.69 -9.57
CA GLU A 172 7.99 7.60 -8.36
C GLU A 172 8.28 6.14 -8.00
N GLY A 173 7.26 5.27 -8.09
CA GLY A 173 7.43 3.83 -7.88
C GLY A 173 8.40 3.16 -8.85
N LYS A 174 8.39 3.56 -10.13
CA LYS A 174 9.38 3.09 -11.11
C LYS A 174 10.79 3.56 -10.77
N LYS A 175 10.97 4.83 -10.39
CA LYS A 175 12.28 5.33 -9.94
C LYS A 175 12.80 4.54 -8.73
N TYR A 176 11.91 4.20 -7.80
CA TYR A 176 12.24 3.35 -6.66
C TYR A 176 12.66 1.94 -7.09
N TYR A 177 11.89 1.30 -7.98
CA TYR A 177 12.24 0.00 -8.56
C TYR A 177 13.62 0.04 -9.26
N ASP A 178 13.83 1.04 -10.12
CA ASP A 178 15.06 1.18 -10.89
C ASP A 178 16.29 1.37 -9.99
N LYS A 179 16.14 2.06 -8.86
CA LYS A 179 17.22 2.28 -7.90
C LYS A 179 17.57 1.05 -7.05
N TYR A 180 16.58 0.26 -6.66
CA TYR A 180 16.77 -0.79 -5.64
C TYR A 180 16.69 -2.23 -6.17
N PHE A 181 16.04 -2.45 -7.32
CA PHE A 181 15.70 -3.79 -7.81
C PHE A 181 16.13 -4.10 -9.24
N ARG A 182 16.32 -3.09 -10.12
CA ARG A 182 16.57 -3.29 -11.57
C ARG A 182 17.78 -4.17 -11.90
N ASP A 183 18.84 -4.14 -11.09
CA ASP A 183 20.05 -4.96 -11.30
C ASP A 183 20.12 -6.17 -10.36
N ARG A 184 19.08 -6.37 -9.54
CA ARG A 184 18.98 -7.48 -8.58
C ARG A 184 18.25 -8.70 -9.14
N ASP A 185 18.08 -8.80 -10.45
CA ASP A 185 17.52 -10.01 -11.12
C ASP A 185 18.36 -11.28 -10.87
N LYS A 186 19.57 -11.12 -10.30
CA LYS A 186 20.51 -12.15 -9.83
C LYS A 186 20.61 -12.31 -8.30
N LEU A 187 19.82 -11.61 -7.48
CA LEU A 187 19.78 -11.92 -6.06
C LEU A 187 18.81 -13.09 -5.84
N ASP A 188 19.39 -14.23 -5.49
CA ASP A 188 18.71 -15.20 -4.64
C ASP A 188 18.16 -14.45 -3.43
N LEU A 189 16.86 -14.22 -3.43
CA LEU A 189 16.12 -13.80 -2.25
C LEU A 189 16.31 -14.92 -1.22
N PRO A 190 16.81 -14.63 -0.01
CA PRO A 190 16.98 -15.64 1.03
C PRO A 190 15.65 -16.25 1.47
#